data_AF-A0A348N3Z2-F1
#
_entry.id   AF-A0A348N3Z2-F1
#
_cell.length_a   1.000
_cell.length_b   1.000
_cell.length_c   1.000
_cell.angle_alpha   90.00
_cell.angle_beta   90.00
_cell.angle_gamma   90.00
#
_symmetry.space_group_name_H-M   'P 1'
#
loop_
_entity.id
_entity.type
_entity.pdbx_description
1 polymer ?
#
loop_
_entity_poly.entity_id
_entity_poly.type
_entity_poly.pdbx_seq_one_letter_code
_entity_poly.pdbx_strand_id
1 'polypeptide(L)'
;MQSFLITIVIPMVVACIITLVIGKFLIPFLTKLKVGNTEREELESHQVKNGTPSMGGIMFLVAIIVVSAFYIKDYPMVLPIALTTLLFGLIGFIDDYLKTIKRKSDGLLAWQKFLLQLVVTTGLCLYLIFFTDNKLTLLIPFSGTYVDIGWLSVPLLYFAVLGTVNGVNFTDGLDGLASSVTIVVAGFFTFASLYFAGGIEPVTSAV
;
A
#
# COMPACT_ATOMS: atom_id res chain seq x y z
N MET A 1 -0.59 -3.89 -28.55
CA MET A 1 0.78 -4.27 -28.11
C MET A 1 1.60 -3.07 -27.64
N GLN A 2 1.69 -1.96 -28.40
CA GLN A 2 2.44 -0.77 -27.99
C GLN A 2 1.86 -0.07 -26.74
N SER A 3 0.52 0.02 -26.63
CA SER A 3 -0.14 0.53 -25.42
C SER A 3 0.18 -0.30 -24.18
N PHE A 4 0.15 -1.64 -24.28
CA PHE A 4 0.42 -2.55 -23.16
C PHE A 4 1.85 -2.38 -22.60
N LEU A 5 2.85 -2.25 -23.49
CA LEU A 5 4.23 -2.01 -23.06
C LEU A 5 4.36 -0.70 -22.29
N ILE A 6 3.75 0.37 -22.81
CA ILE A 6 3.87 1.72 -22.23
C ILE A 6 3.13 1.83 -20.91
N THR A 7 1.92 1.28 -20.81
CA THR A 7 1.07 1.49 -19.62
C THR A 7 1.28 0.46 -18.54
N ILE A 8 1.98 -0.64 -18.82
CA ILE A 8 2.15 -1.75 -17.86
C ILE A 8 3.59 -2.11 -17.62
N VAL A 9 4.30 -2.55 -18.66
CA VAL A 9 5.65 -3.07 -18.49
C VAL A 9 6.61 -1.96 -18.07
N ILE A 10 6.53 -0.79 -18.69
CA ILE A 10 7.39 0.36 -18.34
C ILE A 10 7.20 0.79 -16.89
N PRO A 11 5.99 1.10 -16.38
CA PRO A 11 5.83 1.53 -14.99
C PRO A 11 6.31 0.47 -13.99
N MET A 12 6.09 -0.83 -14.25
CA MET A 12 6.61 -1.91 -13.40
C MET A 12 8.14 -1.94 -13.35
N VAL A 13 8.80 -1.86 -14.52
CA VAL A 13 10.27 -1.87 -14.60
C VAL A 13 10.85 -0.62 -13.95
N VAL A 14 10.24 0.55 -14.18
CA VAL A 14 10.67 1.81 -13.56
C VAL A 14 10.50 1.77 -12.05
N ALA A 15 9.37 1.27 -11.52
CA ALA A 15 9.15 1.08 -10.08
C ALA A 15 10.21 0.18 -9.44
N CYS A 16 10.54 -0.94 -10.11
CA CYS A 16 11.58 -1.87 -9.67
C CYS A 16 12.95 -1.18 -9.62
N ILE A 17 13.35 -0.48 -10.69
CA ILE A 17 14.63 0.25 -10.73
C ILE A 17 14.70 1.31 -9.62
N ILE A 18 13.64 2.10 -9.44
CA ILE A 18 13.59 3.12 -8.39
C ILE A 18 13.73 2.47 -7.02
N THR A 19 13.00 1.39 -6.74
CA THR A 19 13.06 0.67 -5.46
C THR A 19 14.47 0.14 -5.18
N LEU A 20 15.13 -0.48 -6.18
CA LEU A 20 16.50 -0.99 -6.04
C LEU A 20 17.53 0.12 -5.80
N VAL A 21 17.41 1.22 -6.54
CA VAL A 21 18.30 2.39 -6.39
C VAL A 21 18.12 3.00 -5.00
N ILE A 22 16.89 3.25 -4.57
CA ILE A 22 16.60 3.78 -3.24
C ILE A 22 17.09 2.83 -2.16
N GLY A 23 16.87 1.52 -2.32
CA GLY A 23 17.30 0.52 -1.35
C GLY A 23 18.81 0.51 -1.11
N LYS A 24 19.62 0.71 -2.15
CA LYS A 24 21.08 0.84 -2.02
C LYS A 24 21.49 1.95 -1.04
N PHE A 25 20.74 3.04 -0.96
CA PHE A 25 21.04 4.17 -0.08
C PHE A 25 20.27 4.12 1.25
N LEU A 26 19.00 3.69 1.22
CA LEU A 26 18.11 3.71 2.38
C LEU A 26 18.41 2.59 3.36
N ILE A 27 18.71 1.37 2.88
CA ILE A 27 19.05 0.23 3.75
C ILE A 27 20.23 0.55 4.68
N PRO A 28 21.41 1.00 4.20
CA PRO A 28 22.51 1.31 5.11
C PRO A 28 22.20 2.48 6.05
N PHE A 29 21.36 3.44 5.62
CA PHE A 29 20.91 4.54 6.48
C PHE A 29 20.01 4.04 7.62
N LEU A 30 19.01 3.20 7.31
CA LEU A 30 18.12 2.60 8.31
C LEU A 30 18.87 1.65 9.25
N THR A 31 19.84 0.88 8.74
CA THR A 31 20.70 0.03 9.57
C THR A 31 21.50 0.87 10.57
N LYS A 32 22.07 2.01 10.16
CA LYS A 32 22.77 2.93 11.08
C LYS A 32 21.82 3.50 12.15
N LEU A 33 20.61 3.86 11.78
CA LEU A 33 19.57 4.34 12.72
C LEU A 33 19.17 3.27 13.74
N LYS A 34 19.15 1.99 13.34
CA LYS A 34 18.85 0.87 14.25
C LYS A 34 20.01 0.59 15.20
N VAL A 35 21.25 0.54 14.68
CA VAL A 35 22.47 0.23 15.46
C VAL A 35 22.79 1.27 16.53
N GLY A 36 22.65 2.57 16.23
CA GLY A 36 22.87 3.63 17.23
C GLY A 36 21.88 3.61 18.40
N ASN A 37 20.80 2.82 18.29
CA ASN A 37 19.75 2.69 19.29
C ASN A 37 19.75 1.32 19.99
N THR A 38 20.66 0.39 19.68
CA THR A 38 20.75 -0.94 20.35
C THR A 38 21.73 -0.95 21.53
N GLU A 39 22.56 0.08 21.70
CA GLU A 39 23.65 0.10 22.71
C GLU A 39 23.20 0.34 24.17
N ARG A 40 21.89 0.52 24.44
CA ARG A 40 21.36 0.59 25.80
C ARG A 40 20.13 -0.32 25.97
N GLU A 41 20.36 -1.42 26.70
CA GLU A 41 19.38 -2.35 27.29
C GLU A 41 18.47 -3.13 26.32
N GLU A 42 18.77 -4.42 26.12
CA GLU A 42 17.83 -5.54 26.39
C GLU A 42 18.50 -6.93 26.23
N LEU A 43 18.05 -7.87 27.06
CA LEU A 43 18.66 -9.17 27.38
C LEU A 43 18.88 -10.14 26.19
N GLU A 44 19.88 -11.00 26.37
CA GLU A 44 20.55 -11.89 25.43
C GLU A 44 19.73 -13.01 24.74
N SER A 45 18.40 -13.11 24.88
CA SER A 45 17.67 -14.32 24.42
C SER A 45 16.94 -14.22 23.07
N HIS A 46 16.91 -13.07 22.38
CA HIS A 46 16.21 -12.90 21.08
C HIS A 46 17.10 -12.34 19.95
N GLN A 47 18.41 -12.56 20.02
CA GLN A 47 19.40 -11.89 19.15
C GLN A 47 19.42 -12.33 17.66
N VAL A 48 18.57 -13.26 17.22
CA VAL A 48 18.63 -13.81 15.84
C VAL A 48 17.92 -12.93 14.80
N LYS A 49 17.08 -11.95 15.20
CA LYS A 49 16.41 -10.99 14.29
C LYS A 49 17.04 -9.59 14.24
N ASN A 50 18.26 -9.42 14.77
CA ASN A 50 18.82 -8.08 15.02
C ASN A 50 19.36 -7.34 13.78
N GLY A 51 19.59 -8.01 12.64
CA GLY A 51 20.28 -7.41 11.50
C GLY A 51 19.42 -6.59 10.52
N THR A 52 18.13 -6.90 10.38
CA THR A 52 17.29 -6.30 9.32
C THR A 52 16.68 -4.97 9.76
N PRO A 53 16.89 -3.86 9.02
CA PRO A 53 16.28 -2.58 9.33
C PRO A 53 14.74 -2.66 9.19
N SER A 54 14.03 -2.10 10.17
CA SER A 54 12.58 -1.88 10.10
C SER A 54 12.29 -0.64 9.22
N MET A 55 11.07 -0.52 8.68
CA MET A 55 10.61 0.57 7.77
C MET A 55 11.07 0.50 6.30
N GLY A 56 11.39 -0.69 5.79
CA GLY A 56 11.71 -0.86 4.37
C GLY A 56 10.59 -0.46 3.39
N GLY A 57 9.33 -0.41 3.87
CA GLY A 57 8.15 0.00 3.12
C GLY A 57 8.27 1.36 2.41
N ILE A 58 9.10 2.27 2.95
CA ILE A 58 9.33 3.59 2.36
C ILE A 58 9.89 3.50 0.93
N MET A 59 10.71 2.50 0.64
CA MET A 59 11.30 2.33 -0.70
C MET A 59 10.22 2.11 -1.75
N PHE A 60 9.25 1.25 -1.43
CA PHE A 60 8.11 0.96 -2.30
C PHE A 60 7.17 2.17 -2.40
N LEU A 61 6.89 2.86 -1.29
CA LEU A 61 6.05 4.07 -1.32
C LEU A 61 6.63 5.15 -2.23
N VAL A 62 7.94 5.41 -2.16
CA VAL A 62 8.56 6.40 -3.06
C VAL A 62 8.45 5.96 -4.52
N ALA A 63 8.68 4.69 -4.83
CA ALA A 63 8.55 4.17 -6.19
C ALA A 63 7.11 4.32 -6.72
N ILE A 64 6.11 3.90 -5.93
CA ILE A 64 4.67 4.02 -6.27
C ILE A 64 4.31 5.47 -6.59
N ILE A 65 4.72 6.42 -5.75
CA ILE A 65 4.34 7.83 -5.92
C ILE A 65 5.04 8.47 -7.11
N VAL A 66 6.33 8.21 -7.30
CA VAL A 66 7.08 8.72 -8.45
C VAL A 66 6.49 8.17 -9.75
N VAL A 67 6.22 6.87 -9.82
CA VAL A 67 5.62 6.26 -11.02
C VAL A 67 4.21 6.79 -11.24
N SER A 68 3.35 6.78 -10.23
CA SER A 68 1.98 7.26 -10.32
C SER A 68 1.89 8.71 -10.82
N ALA A 69 2.81 9.59 -10.39
CA ALA A 69 2.82 10.99 -10.80
C ALA A 69 2.88 11.20 -12.32
N PHE A 70 3.54 10.30 -13.06
CA PHE A 70 3.61 10.38 -14.53
C PHE A 70 2.29 10.00 -15.22
N TYR A 71 1.42 9.23 -14.56
CA TYR A 71 0.19 8.70 -15.14
C TYR A 71 -1.08 9.42 -14.69
N ILE A 72 -1.04 10.26 -13.65
CA ILE A 72 -2.22 10.97 -13.12
C ILE A 72 -2.93 11.82 -14.19
N LYS A 73 -2.18 12.44 -15.11
CA LYS A 73 -2.75 13.30 -16.15
C LYS A 73 -3.62 12.51 -17.13
N ASP A 74 -3.15 11.34 -17.53
CA ASP A 74 -3.83 10.50 -18.52
C ASP A 74 -4.87 9.56 -17.86
N TYR A 75 -4.67 9.26 -16.57
CA TYR A 75 -5.49 8.36 -15.78
C TYR A 75 -5.83 8.99 -14.41
N PRO A 76 -6.87 9.85 -14.33
CA PRO A 76 -7.20 10.60 -13.12
C PRO A 76 -7.49 9.74 -11.88
N MET A 77 -7.93 8.49 -12.09
CA MET A 77 -8.20 7.52 -11.02
C MET A 77 -6.94 6.99 -10.32
N VAL A 78 -5.75 7.20 -10.91
CA VAL A 78 -4.48 6.92 -10.24
C VAL A 78 -4.30 7.83 -9.02
N LEU A 79 -4.78 9.08 -9.08
CA LEU A 79 -4.63 10.06 -7.99
C LEU A 79 -5.24 9.59 -6.65
N PRO A 80 -6.54 9.26 -6.54
CA PRO A 80 -7.13 8.85 -5.27
C PRO A 80 -6.51 7.57 -4.72
N ILE A 81 -6.07 6.64 -5.59
CA ILE A 81 -5.46 5.38 -5.17
C ILE A 81 -4.03 5.64 -4.66
N ALA A 82 -3.20 6.36 -5.42
CA ALA A 82 -1.85 6.73 -5.01
C ALA A 82 -1.85 7.55 -3.71
N LEU A 83 -2.79 8.49 -3.56
CA LEU A 83 -2.96 9.27 -2.33
C LEU A 83 -3.37 8.40 -1.15
N THR A 84 -4.32 7.48 -1.35
CA THR A 84 -4.75 6.53 -0.31
C THR A 84 -3.60 5.63 0.13
N THR A 85 -2.85 5.07 -0.82
CA THR A 85 -1.65 4.25 -0.56
C THR A 85 -0.60 5.04 0.21
N LEU A 86 -0.34 6.30 -0.17
CA LEU A 86 0.57 7.19 0.54
C LEU A 86 0.12 7.40 1.99
N LEU A 87 -1.15 7.72 2.21
CA LEU A 87 -1.67 8.03 3.54
C LEU A 87 -1.66 6.80 4.47
N PHE A 88 -2.06 5.61 3.98
CA PHE A 88 -1.90 4.36 4.75
C PHE A 88 -0.44 4.03 4.99
N GLY A 89 0.42 4.24 3.98
CA GLY A 89 1.86 4.08 4.10
C GLY A 89 2.47 4.98 5.17
N LEU A 90 2.03 6.23 5.26
CA LEU A 90 2.44 7.17 6.31
C LEU A 90 1.96 6.73 7.69
N ILE A 91 0.73 6.23 7.82
CA ILE A 91 0.24 5.67 9.10
C ILE A 91 1.13 4.48 9.53
N GLY A 92 1.45 3.57 8.61
CA GLY A 92 2.36 2.46 8.86
C GLY A 92 3.77 2.91 9.23
N PHE A 93 4.32 3.88 8.51
CA PHE A 93 5.62 4.47 8.81
C PHE A 93 5.66 5.10 10.21
N ILE A 94 4.63 5.86 10.60
CA ILE A 94 4.56 6.45 11.95
C ILE A 94 4.50 5.34 13.02
N ASP A 95 3.73 4.27 12.78
CA ASP A 95 3.65 3.11 13.67
C ASP A 95 5.02 2.45 13.88
N ASP A 96 5.70 2.12 12.79
CA ASP A 96 7.02 1.50 12.82
C ASP A 96 8.08 2.43 13.42
N TYR A 97 8.01 3.74 13.11
CA TYR A 97 8.88 4.76 13.68
C TYR A 97 8.73 4.85 15.20
N LEU A 98 7.49 4.84 15.71
CA LEU A 98 7.24 4.85 17.15
C LEU A 98 7.73 3.58 17.84
N LYS A 99 7.54 2.42 17.21
CA LYS A 99 8.01 1.12 17.73
C LYS A 99 9.52 1.03 17.76
N THR A 100 10.16 1.33 16.64
CA THR A 100 11.60 1.07 16.44
C THR A 100 12.47 2.18 16.99
N ILE A 101 12.11 3.45 16.74
CA ILE A 101 12.96 4.60 17.08
C ILE A 101 12.56 5.21 18.43
N LYS A 102 11.26 5.32 18.73
CA LYS A 102 10.79 5.88 20.02
C LYS A 102 10.55 4.84 21.12
N ARG A 103 10.84 3.55 20.88
CA ARG A 103 10.68 2.43 21.83
C ARG A 103 9.32 2.40 22.54
N LYS A 104 8.26 2.79 21.86
CA LYS A 104 6.90 2.53 22.36
C LYS A 104 6.56 1.09 21.97
N SER A 105 6.46 0.19 22.94
CA SER A 105 6.15 -1.24 22.72
C SER A 105 5.00 -1.45 21.74
N ASP A 106 3.98 -0.60 21.83
CA ASP A 106 2.74 -0.75 21.08
C ASP A 106 2.71 0.09 19.78
N GLY A 107 3.67 1.01 19.58
CA GLY A 107 3.63 1.98 18.48
C GLY A 107 2.51 3.03 18.63
N LEU A 108 1.65 3.15 17.61
CA LEU A 108 0.36 3.82 17.78
C LEU A 108 -0.59 2.94 18.60
N LEU A 109 -1.39 3.57 19.47
CA LEU A 109 -2.49 2.85 20.12
C LEU A 109 -3.46 2.32 19.06
N ALA A 110 -4.03 1.13 19.27
CA ALA A 110 -4.92 0.48 18.31
C ALA A 110 -6.06 1.41 17.83
N TRP A 111 -6.68 2.16 18.76
CA TRP A 111 -7.74 3.12 18.42
C TRP A 111 -7.23 4.32 17.61
N GLN A 112 -5.98 4.77 17.83
CA GLN A 112 -5.38 5.86 17.06
C GLN A 112 -5.11 5.42 15.63
N LYS A 113 -4.52 4.22 15.47
CA LYS A 113 -4.28 3.61 14.15
C LYS A 113 -5.60 3.43 13.40
N PHE A 114 -6.62 2.88 14.07
CA PHE A 114 -7.94 2.69 13.48
C PHE A 114 -8.64 4.01 13.12
N LEU A 115 -8.55 5.04 13.97
CA LEU A 115 -9.11 6.37 13.68
C LEU A 115 -8.46 6.99 12.43
N LEU A 116 -7.13 6.91 12.30
CA LEU A 116 -6.42 7.42 11.13
C LEU A 116 -6.82 6.65 9.86
N GLN A 117 -6.91 5.32 9.94
CA GLN A 117 -7.38 4.49 8.83
C GLN A 117 -8.82 4.85 8.42
N LEU A 118 -9.70 5.13 9.39
CA LEU A 118 -11.07 5.61 9.13
C LEU A 118 -11.07 6.95 8.39
N VAL A 119 -10.25 7.92 8.81
CA VAL A 119 -10.16 9.24 8.16
C VAL A 119 -9.70 9.09 6.71
N VAL A 120 -8.67 8.29 6.45
CA VAL A 120 -8.18 8.02 5.08
C VAL A 120 -9.27 7.35 4.22
N THR A 121 -9.93 6.32 4.77
CA THR A 121 -11.03 5.62 4.08
C THR A 121 -12.21 6.53 3.80
N THR A 122 -12.51 7.47 4.71
CA THR A 122 -13.55 8.50 4.52
C THR A 122 -13.18 9.40 3.35
N GLY A 123 -11.93 9.86 3.28
CA GLY A 123 -11.43 10.67 2.17
C GLY A 123 -11.59 9.98 0.82
N LEU A 124 -11.22 8.69 0.74
CA LEU A 124 -11.43 7.89 -0.47
C LEU A 124 -12.92 7.76 -0.82
N CYS A 125 -13.77 7.45 0.16
CA CYS A 125 -15.21 7.32 -0.04
C CYS A 125 -15.84 8.61 -0.59
N LEU A 126 -15.52 9.76 0.02
CA LEU A 126 -15.99 11.06 -0.44
C LEU A 126 -15.48 11.37 -1.86
N TYR A 127 -14.21 11.04 -2.16
CA TYR A 127 -13.68 11.20 -3.50
C TYR A 127 -14.49 10.41 -4.53
N LEU A 128 -14.74 9.14 -4.26
CA LEU A 128 -15.49 8.26 -5.17
C LEU A 128 -16.94 8.75 -5.37
N ILE A 129 -17.60 9.27 -4.34
CA ILE A 129 -18.99 9.73 -4.42
C ILE A 129 -19.12 11.08 -5.15
N PHE A 130 -18.19 12.02 -4.90
CA PHE A 130 -18.33 13.40 -5.37
C PHE A 130 -17.55 13.71 -6.66
N PHE A 131 -16.48 12.98 -6.93
CA PHE A 131 -15.58 13.24 -8.07
C PHE A 131 -15.61 12.14 -9.12
N THR A 132 -16.48 11.13 -8.96
CA THR A 132 -16.68 10.08 -9.95
C THR A 132 -18.16 9.90 -10.23
N ASP A 133 -18.52 9.71 -11.50
CA ASP A 133 -19.88 9.34 -11.92
C ASP A 133 -20.23 7.86 -11.61
N ASN A 134 -19.32 7.13 -10.97
CA ASN A 134 -19.49 5.73 -10.63
C ASN A 134 -20.39 5.63 -9.41
N LYS A 135 -21.63 5.20 -9.64
CA LYS A 135 -22.41 4.52 -8.60
C LYS A 135 -21.51 3.40 -8.07
N LEU A 136 -21.34 3.28 -6.75
CA LEU A 136 -20.51 2.26 -6.09
C LEU A 136 -21.12 0.85 -6.28
N THR A 137 -21.28 0.44 -7.54
CA THR A 137 -21.90 -0.80 -7.98
C THR A 137 -20.94 -1.94 -7.79
N LEU A 138 -21.47 -3.09 -7.39
CA LEU A 138 -20.73 -4.30 -7.16
C LEU A 138 -20.84 -5.21 -8.37
N LEU A 139 -19.70 -5.59 -8.94
CA LEU A 139 -19.65 -6.67 -9.90
C LEU A 139 -19.84 -8.00 -9.15
N ILE A 140 -20.92 -8.72 -9.45
CA ILE A 140 -21.08 -10.08 -8.94
C ILE A 140 -20.10 -10.99 -9.69
N PRO A 141 -19.19 -11.70 -8.99
CA PRO A 141 -18.21 -12.56 -9.61
C PRO A 141 -18.85 -13.56 -10.58
N PHE A 142 -18.20 -13.78 -11.73
CA PHE A 142 -18.61 -14.74 -12.76
C PHE A 142 -19.98 -14.51 -13.43
N SER A 143 -20.71 -13.45 -13.06
CA SER A 143 -22.03 -13.14 -13.63
C SER A 143 -22.01 -12.05 -14.70
N GLY A 144 -20.93 -11.25 -14.75
CA GLY A 144 -20.86 -10.04 -15.57
C GLY A 144 -21.86 -8.94 -15.17
N THR A 145 -22.61 -9.11 -14.09
CA THR A 145 -23.69 -8.23 -13.68
C THR A 145 -23.23 -7.27 -12.59
N TYR A 146 -23.52 -5.99 -12.78
CA TYR A 146 -23.32 -4.95 -11.78
C TYR A 146 -24.60 -4.75 -10.97
N VAL A 147 -24.48 -4.81 -9.65
CA VAL A 147 -25.58 -4.58 -8.72
C VAL A 147 -25.35 -3.29 -7.97
N ASP A 148 -26.33 -2.39 -8.05
CA ASP A 148 -26.41 -1.19 -7.23
C ASP A 148 -27.17 -1.52 -5.94
N ILE A 149 -26.44 -1.59 -4.82
CA ILE A 149 -27.02 -1.78 -3.48
C ILE A 149 -27.25 -0.45 -2.75
N GLY A 150 -27.11 0.67 -3.44
CA GLY A 150 -27.30 2.01 -2.90
C GLY A 150 -26.33 2.32 -1.76
N TRP A 151 -26.84 2.94 -0.70
CA TRP A 151 -26.08 3.34 0.49
C TRP A 151 -25.30 2.20 1.18
N LEU A 152 -25.76 0.95 1.04
CA LEU A 152 -25.09 -0.20 1.66
C LEU A 152 -23.67 -0.45 1.10
N SER A 153 -23.37 0.11 -0.07
CA SER A 153 -22.01 0.13 -0.64
C SER A 153 -21.00 0.85 0.25
N VAL A 154 -21.42 1.85 1.03
CA VAL A 154 -20.52 2.65 1.88
C VAL A 154 -19.98 1.81 3.06
N PRO A 155 -20.80 1.20 3.93
CA PRO A 155 -20.29 0.30 4.97
C PRO A 155 -19.44 -0.85 4.40
N LEU A 156 -19.82 -1.38 3.23
CA LEU A 156 -19.07 -2.46 2.59
C LEU A 156 -17.68 -2.00 2.11
N LEU A 157 -17.57 -0.79 1.54
CA LEU A 157 -16.29 -0.18 1.17
C LEU A 157 -15.38 -0.04 2.40
N TYR A 158 -15.92 0.44 3.52
CA TYR A 158 -15.16 0.56 4.76
C TYR A 158 -14.66 -0.79 5.26
N PHE A 159 -15.55 -1.79 5.26
CA PHE A 159 -15.19 -3.15 5.64
C PHE A 159 -14.09 -3.71 4.75
N ALA A 160 -14.20 -3.53 3.43
CA ALA A 160 -13.19 -3.98 2.47
C ALA A 160 -11.84 -3.29 2.69
N VAL A 161 -11.80 -1.96 2.73
CA VAL A 161 -10.55 -1.20 2.86
C VAL A 161 -9.89 -1.45 4.22
N LEU A 162 -10.61 -1.29 5.32
CA LEU A 162 -10.06 -1.48 6.66
C LEU A 162 -9.69 -2.95 6.91
N GLY A 163 -10.51 -3.88 6.41
CA GLY A 163 -10.24 -5.32 6.47
C GLY A 163 -8.97 -5.68 5.71
N THR A 164 -8.78 -5.16 4.50
CA THR A 164 -7.57 -5.40 3.70
C THR A 164 -6.33 -4.81 4.37
N VAL A 165 -6.36 -3.55 4.82
CA VAL A 165 -5.18 -2.91 5.43
C VAL A 165 -4.73 -3.64 6.70
N ASN A 166 -5.67 -4.02 7.57
CA ASN A 166 -5.34 -4.75 8.79
C ASN A 166 -4.98 -6.23 8.50
N GLY A 167 -5.64 -6.86 7.52
CA GLY A 167 -5.31 -8.21 7.06
C GLY A 167 -3.89 -8.32 6.52
N VAL A 168 -3.47 -7.39 5.65
CA VAL A 168 -2.09 -7.34 5.13
C VAL A 168 -1.09 -7.10 6.27
N ASN A 169 -1.41 -6.22 7.23
CA ASN A 169 -0.55 -6.00 8.39
C ASN A 169 -0.37 -7.26 9.25
N PHE A 170 -1.36 -8.15 9.33
CA PHE A 170 -1.22 -9.45 10.01
C PHE A 170 -0.42 -10.47 9.21
N THR A 171 -0.41 -10.39 7.88
CA THR A 171 0.43 -11.27 7.04
C THR A 171 1.90 -10.88 7.06
N ASP A 172 2.23 -9.66 7.46
CA ASP A 172 3.60 -9.13 7.56
C ASP A 172 4.30 -9.52 8.87
N GLY A 173 4.29 -10.84 9.16
CA GLY A 173 4.92 -11.42 10.37
C GLY A 173 6.10 -12.35 10.07
N LEU A 174 6.29 -12.70 8.79
CA LEU A 174 7.33 -13.60 8.29
C LEU A 174 8.04 -12.96 7.10
N ASP A 175 9.35 -13.14 7.02
CA ASP A 175 10.19 -12.55 5.97
C ASP A 175 9.69 -12.94 4.58
N GLY A 176 9.25 -11.93 3.81
CA GLY A 176 8.80 -12.11 2.43
C GLY A 176 7.37 -12.64 2.25
N LEU A 177 6.62 -12.94 3.32
CA LEU A 177 5.24 -13.45 3.22
C LEU A 177 4.30 -12.38 2.66
N ALA A 178 4.24 -11.21 3.29
CA ALA A 178 3.37 -10.13 2.81
C ALA A 178 3.71 -9.69 1.39
N SER A 179 5.00 -9.56 1.05
CA SER A 179 5.43 -9.17 -0.30
C SER A 179 5.08 -10.22 -1.36
N SER A 180 5.29 -11.51 -1.09
CA SER A 180 4.98 -12.58 -2.06
C SER A 180 3.47 -12.69 -2.31
N VAL A 181 2.64 -12.59 -1.27
CA VAL A 181 1.17 -12.55 -1.41
C VAL A 181 0.73 -11.30 -2.19
N THR A 182 1.29 -10.12 -1.86
CA THR A 182 0.91 -8.86 -2.50
C THR A 182 1.23 -8.86 -3.99
N ILE A 183 2.36 -9.43 -4.42
CA ILE A 183 2.71 -9.55 -5.84
C ILE A 183 1.68 -10.40 -6.61
N VAL A 184 1.20 -11.51 -6.02
CA VAL A 184 0.17 -12.36 -6.66
C VAL A 184 -1.15 -11.59 -6.79
N VAL A 185 -1.55 -10.85 -5.75
CA VAL A 185 -2.76 -10.02 -5.75
C VAL A 185 -2.67 -8.88 -6.78
N ALA A 186 -1.52 -8.18 -6.84
CA ALA A 186 -1.27 -7.13 -7.82
C ALA A 186 -1.29 -7.67 -9.26
N GLY A 187 -0.70 -8.84 -9.48
CA GLY A 187 -0.75 -9.54 -10.77
C GLY A 187 -2.18 -9.90 -11.18
N PHE A 188 -3.01 -10.38 -10.25
CA PHE A 188 -4.41 -10.65 -10.49
C PHE A 188 -5.18 -9.38 -10.88
N PHE A 189 -5.06 -8.29 -10.12
CA PHE A 189 -5.79 -7.05 -10.45
C PHE A 189 -5.30 -6.40 -11.74
N THR A 190 -4.01 -6.55 -12.08
CA THR A 190 -3.47 -6.14 -13.39
C THR A 190 -4.14 -6.93 -14.52
N PHE A 191 -4.23 -8.25 -14.40
CA PHE A 191 -4.90 -9.10 -15.38
C PHE A 191 -6.40 -8.83 -15.47
N ALA A 192 -7.08 -8.70 -14.33
CA ALA A 192 -8.50 -8.41 -14.27
C ALA A 192 -8.81 -7.06 -14.93
N SER A 193 -7.99 -6.03 -14.67
CA SER A 193 -8.16 -4.73 -15.30
C SER A 193 -8.04 -4.82 -16.82
N LEU A 194 -7.02 -5.53 -17.33
CA LEU A 194 -6.87 -5.77 -18.78
C LEU A 194 -8.06 -6.50 -19.40
N TYR A 195 -8.60 -7.50 -18.69
CA TYR A 195 -9.71 -8.32 -19.17
C TYR A 195 -11.03 -7.54 -19.20
N PHE A 196 -11.29 -6.74 -18.17
CA PHE A 196 -12.52 -5.95 -18.04
C PHE A 196 -12.41 -4.53 -18.62
N ALA A 197 -11.32 -4.22 -19.33
CA ALA A 197 -11.00 -2.86 -19.81
C ALA A 197 -11.08 -1.80 -18.69
N GLY A 198 -10.65 -2.18 -17.49
CA GLY A 198 -10.45 -1.25 -16.38
C GLY A 198 -9.26 -0.32 -16.61
N GLY A 199 -9.07 0.63 -15.70
CA GLY A 199 -7.95 1.55 -15.77
C GLY A 199 -6.62 0.93 -15.34
N ILE A 200 -5.54 1.71 -15.41
CA ILE A 200 -4.18 1.21 -15.13
C ILE A 200 -3.80 1.38 -13.65
N GLU A 201 -4.74 1.75 -12.80
CA GLU A 201 -4.48 2.08 -11.40
C GLU A 201 -3.90 0.92 -10.58
N PRO A 202 -4.33 -0.35 -10.78
CA PRO A 202 -3.71 -1.50 -10.14
C PRO A 202 -2.23 -1.67 -10.52
N VAL A 203 -1.82 -1.13 -11.66
CA VAL A 203 -0.46 -1.29 -12.20
C VAL A 203 0.46 -0.19 -11.69
N THR A 204 -0.04 1.04 -11.59
CA THR A 204 0.75 2.18 -11.12
C THR A 204 0.79 2.28 -9.59
N SER A 205 -0.17 1.68 -8.90
CA SER A 205 -0.40 1.88 -7.47
C SER A 205 -0.29 0.62 -6.60
N ALA A 206 -0.24 -0.58 -7.21
CA ALA A 206 -0.04 -1.84 -6.50
C ALA A 206 1.36 -2.46 -6.73
N VAL A 207 2.25 -1.77 -7.45
CA VAL A 207 3.62 -2.18 -7.77
C VAL A 207 4.63 -1.30 -7.05
#